data_AF-C7J5Z7-F1
#
_entry.id   AF-C7J5Z7-F1
#
_cell.length_a   1.000
_cell.length_b   1.000
_cell.length_c   1.000
_cell.angle_alpha   90.00
_cell.angle_beta   90.00
_cell.angle_gamma   90.00
#
_symmetry.space_group_name_H-M   'P 1'
#
loop_
_entity.id
_entity.type
_entity.pdbx_description
1 polymer ?
#
loop_
_entity_poly.entity_id
_entity_poly.type
_entity_poly.pdbx_seq_one_letter_code
_entity_poly.pdbx_strand_id
1 'polypeptide(L)'
;MLRVGRPTLQRNIGRSQPSSPGSIPNPSAIMQASDRFNINSQLEHLQAKYVGTGHADLNRFEWALNIQRDSYASYIGHYPVLAYFAIAENESIGRERYNFMQKMLLPCGLPPEREED
;
A
#
# COMPACT_ATOMS: atom_id res chain seq x y z
N MET A 1 -3.81 22.24 -59.44
CA MET A 1 -5.06 23.05 -59.37
C MET A 1 -5.76 22.65 -58.08
N LEU A 2 -6.12 23.49 -57.11
CA LEU A 2 -6.05 24.93 -56.88
C LEU A 2 -6.00 25.13 -55.35
N ARG A 3 -5.18 26.09 -54.90
CA ARG A 3 -5.18 26.68 -53.54
C ARG A 3 -6.49 27.43 -53.30
N VAL A 4 -6.97 27.48 -52.04
CA VAL A 4 -7.35 28.67 -51.21
C VAL A 4 -7.71 28.08 -49.81
N GLY A 5 -7.37 28.57 -48.63
CA GLY A 5 -6.67 29.75 -48.12
C GLY A 5 -6.70 29.66 -46.58
N ARG A 6 -5.58 29.97 -45.93
CA ARG A 6 -5.41 29.98 -44.46
C ARG A 6 -6.24 31.10 -43.81
N PRO A 7 -6.74 30.91 -42.59
CA PRO A 7 -6.89 31.99 -41.62
C PRO A 7 -5.63 32.04 -40.74
N THR A 8 -4.85 33.08 -40.99
CA THR A 8 -3.72 33.54 -40.17
C THR A 8 -4.28 34.22 -38.92
N LEU A 9 -4.05 33.69 -37.72
CA LEU A 9 -4.08 34.49 -36.50
C LEU A 9 -2.98 34.07 -35.52
N GLN A 10 -1.92 34.87 -35.55
CA GLN A 10 -1.00 35.22 -34.47
C GLN A 10 -0.60 34.13 -33.45
N ARG A 11 0.53 33.51 -33.74
CA ARG A 11 1.80 33.71 -33.00
C ARG A 11 1.63 34.06 -31.51
N ASN A 12 1.57 33.06 -30.64
CA ASN A 12 2.13 33.19 -29.31
C ASN A 12 3.17 32.09 -29.09
N ILE A 13 4.36 32.33 -29.65
CA ILE A 13 5.56 31.59 -29.30
C ILE A 13 5.92 32.07 -27.88
N GLY A 14 5.26 31.45 -26.90
CA GLY A 14 5.70 31.47 -25.51
C GLY A 14 7.00 30.71 -25.43
N ARG A 15 8.08 31.39 -25.80
CA ARG A 15 9.46 30.97 -25.59
C ARG A 15 9.59 30.73 -24.08
N SER A 16 9.49 29.47 -23.66
CA SER A 16 9.82 29.06 -22.29
C SER A 16 11.31 29.30 -22.13
N GLN A 17 11.64 30.50 -21.65
CA GLN A 17 12.98 30.88 -21.24
C GLN A 17 13.52 29.77 -20.34
N PRO A 18 14.77 29.31 -20.51
CA PRO A 18 15.40 28.48 -19.49
C PRO A 18 15.51 29.33 -18.22
N SER A 19 14.70 28.98 -17.21
CA SER A 19 14.73 29.61 -15.90
C SER A 19 16.14 29.53 -15.32
N SER A 20 16.70 30.70 -15.01
CA SER A 20 18.04 30.90 -14.46
C SER A 20 18.27 30.06 -13.18
N PRO A 21 19.50 29.56 -12.93
CA PRO A 21 19.84 28.66 -11.82
C PRO A 21 19.96 29.40 -10.46
N GLY A 22 19.00 30.27 -10.13
CA GLY A 22 19.03 31.08 -8.90
C GLY A 22 17.68 31.51 -8.37
N SER A 23 16.58 30.88 -8.80
CA SER A 23 15.26 31.19 -8.25
C SER A 23 15.09 30.50 -6.89
N ILE A 24 15.03 31.30 -5.81
CA ILE A 24 14.63 30.82 -4.49
C ILE A 24 13.31 30.06 -4.66
N PRO A 25 13.22 28.78 -4.25
CA PRO A 25 11.99 28.02 -4.43
C PRO A 25 10.84 28.75 -3.75
N ASN A 26 9.69 28.83 -4.43
CA ASN A 26 8.51 29.52 -3.92
C ASN A 26 8.26 29.06 -2.47
N PRO A 27 8.19 29.97 -1.47
CA PRO A 27 8.00 29.59 -0.07
C PRO A 27 6.73 28.73 0.14
N SER A 28 5.71 28.91 -0.71
CA SER A 28 4.51 28.05 -0.71
C SER A 28 4.83 26.61 -1.12
N ALA A 29 5.75 26.40 -2.05
CA ALA A 29 6.19 25.08 -2.49
C ALA A 29 7.10 24.40 -1.44
N ILE A 30 7.92 25.18 -0.72
CA ILE A 30 8.72 24.67 0.41
C ILE A 30 7.79 24.20 1.54
N MET A 31 6.77 25.00 1.88
CA MET A 31 5.77 24.67 2.89
C MET A 31 4.97 23.41 2.50
N GLN A 32 4.54 23.31 1.24
CA GLN A 32 3.88 22.09 0.73
C GLN A 32 4.81 20.86 0.74
N ALA A 33 6.11 21.04 0.46
CA ALA A 33 7.07 19.94 0.53
C ALA A 33 7.33 19.49 1.98
N SER A 34 7.41 20.43 2.94
CA SER A 34 7.52 20.10 4.36
C SER A 34 6.27 19.41 4.90
N ASP A 35 5.07 19.81 4.44
CA ASP A 35 3.83 19.15 4.81
C ASP A 35 3.80 17.69 4.32
N ARG A 36 4.24 17.42 3.08
CA ARG A 36 4.36 16.05 2.56
C ARG A 36 5.38 15.22 3.33
N PHE A 37 6.53 15.79 3.68
CA PHE A 37 7.54 15.10 4.48
C PHE A 37 7.01 14.75 5.88
N ASN A 38 6.28 15.68 6.50
CA ASN A 38 5.64 15.45 7.80
C ASN A 38 4.56 14.35 7.74
N ILE A 39 3.78 14.30 6.66
CA ILE A 39 2.79 13.24 6.45
C ILE A 39 3.46 11.87 6.30
N ASN A 40 4.52 11.78 5.50
CA ASN A 40 5.24 10.53 5.30
C ASN A 40 5.88 10.01 6.59
N SER A 41 6.52 10.88 7.38
CA SER A 41 7.12 10.49 8.66
C SER A 41 6.08 9.97 9.67
N GLN A 42 4.88 10.56 9.69
CA GLN A 42 3.78 10.07 10.54
C GLN A 42 3.24 8.70 10.08
N LEU A 43 3.14 8.47 8.77
CA LEU A 43 2.72 7.19 8.23
C LEU A 43 3.74 6.08 8.52
N GLU A 44 5.03 6.36 8.33
CA GLU A 44 6.12 5.44 8.69
C GLU A 44 6.11 5.11 10.19
N HIS A 45 5.85 6.10 11.05
CA HIS A 45 5.69 5.89 12.48
C HIS A 45 4.54 4.93 12.81
N LEU A 46 3.38 5.08 12.16
CA LEU A 46 2.23 4.20 12.35
C LEU A 46 2.52 2.79 11.83
N GLN A 47 3.19 2.66 10.69
CA GLN A 47 3.59 1.37 10.11
C GLN A 47 4.57 0.61 11.01
N ALA A 48 5.49 1.32 11.67
CA ALA A 48 6.40 0.72 12.64
C ALA A 48 5.68 0.27 13.93
N LYS A 49 4.58 0.94 14.30
CA LYS A 49 3.84 0.65 15.53
C LYS A 49 2.79 -0.45 15.37
N TYR A 50 2.08 -0.46 14.24
CA TYR A 50 0.96 -1.35 13.99
C TYR A 50 1.25 -2.25 12.80
N VAL A 51 1.54 -3.52 13.09
CA VAL A 51 1.73 -4.57 12.08
C VAL A 51 0.48 -4.67 11.21
N GLY A 52 0.67 -4.74 9.89
CA GLY A 52 -0.42 -4.83 8.92
C GLY A 52 -0.90 -3.49 8.35
N THR A 53 -0.36 -2.36 8.82
CA THR A 53 -0.65 -1.04 8.23
C THR A 53 -0.17 -0.98 6.78
N GLY A 54 -1.10 -0.75 5.85
CA GLY A 54 -0.81 -0.73 4.41
C GLY A 54 -0.09 0.54 3.92
N HIS A 55 0.41 0.47 2.69
CA HIS A 55 0.94 1.59 1.90
C HIS A 55 0.55 1.43 0.42
N ALA A 56 0.79 2.45 -0.39
CA ALA A 56 0.40 2.45 -1.81
C ALA A 56 1.06 1.32 -2.61
N ASP A 57 2.30 0.97 -2.28
CA ASP A 57 3.08 -0.08 -2.95
C ASP A 57 2.91 -1.48 -2.30
N LEU A 58 1.93 -1.66 -1.42
CA LEU A 58 1.67 -2.93 -0.75
C LEU A 58 1.28 -4.01 -1.77
N ASN A 59 2.03 -5.11 -1.82
CA ASN A 59 1.71 -6.18 -2.75
C ASN A 59 0.43 -6.92 -2.33
N ARG A 60 -0.33 -7.43 -3.31
CA ARG A 60 -1.52 -8.28 -3.06
C ARG A 60 -1.21 -9.46 -2.16
N PHE A 61 -0.02 -10.05 -2.30
CA PHE A 61 0.42 -11.15 -1.45
C PHE A 61 0.59 -10.73 0.01
N GLU A 62 1.24 -9.58 0.27
CA GLU A 62 1.45 -9.07 1.63
C GLU A 62 0.13 -8.67 2.28
N TRP A 63 -0.79 -8.07 1.51
CA TRP A 63 -2.14 -7.79 1.98
C TRP A 63 -2.88 -9.08 2.39
N ALA A 64 -2.85 -10.11 1.54
CA ALA A 64 -3.50 -11.39 1.83
C ALA A 64 -2.90 -12.07 3.09
N LEU A 65 -1.56 -12.01 3.25
CA LEU A 65 -0.90 -12.50 4.47
C LEU A 65 -1.42 -11.82 5.73
N ASN A 66 -1.57 -10.49 5.71
CA ASN A 66 -2.06 -9.74 6.86
C ASN A 66 -3.51 -10.13 7.19
N ILE A 67 -4.40 -10.15 6.19
CA ILE A 67 -5.80 -10.54 6.37
C ILE A 67 -5.93 -11.96 6.95
N GLN A 68 -5.14 -12.91 6.44
CA GLN A 68 -5.23 -14.29 6.89
C GLN A 68 -4.67 -14.47 8.31
N ARG A 69 -3.62 -13.72 8.68
CA ARG A 69 -3.09 -13.68 10.06
C ARG A 69 -4.10 -13.08 11.03
N ASP A 70 -4.76 -11.99 10.66
CA ASP A 70 -5.81 -11.35 11.49
C ASP A 70 -7.02 -12.27 11.68
N SER A 71 -7.37 -13.03 10.65
CA SER A 71 -8.42 -14.05 10.71
C SER A 71 -8.07 -15.15 11.70
N TYR A 72 -6.86 -15.74 11.61
CA TYR A 72 -6.41 -16.77 12.56
C TYR A 72 -6.29 -16.24 13.99
N ALA A 73 -5.81 -15.01 14.17
CA ALA A 73 -5.77 -14.35 15.48
C ALA A 73 -7.18 -14.23 16.08
N SER A 74 -8.15 -13.84 15.25
CA SER A 74 -9.55 -13.75 15.65
C SER A 74 -10.14 -15.12 16.01
N TYR A 75 -9.84 -16.17 15.24
CA TYR A 75 -10.32 -17.53 15.53
C TYR A 75 -9.80 -18.05 16.86
N ILE A 76 -8.52 -17.81 17.16
CA ILE A 76 -7.90 -18.24 18.43
C ILE A 76 -8.40 -17.38 19.61
N GLY A 77 -8.60 -16.08 19.40
CA GLY A 77 -9.02 -15.14 20.44
C GLY A 77 -10.49 -15.27 20.85
N HIS A 78 -11.37 -15.68 19.92
CA HIS A 78 -12.80 -15.81 20.18
C HIS A 78 -13.17 -17.27 20.42
N TYR A 79 -13.32 -17.65 21.70
CA TYR A 79 -13.64 -19.02 22.10
C TYR A 79 -14.84 -19.66 21.37
N PRO A 80 -15.97 -18.97 21.11
CA PRO A 80 -17.09 -19.58 20.38
C PRO A 80 -16.72 -19.99 18.95
N VAL A 81 -15.88 -19.20 18.29
CA VAL A 81 -15.41 -19.45 16.92
C VAL A 81 -14.41 -20.61 16.92
N LEU A 82 -13.46 -20.63 17.87
CA LEU A 82 -12.54 -21.75 18.03
C LEU A 82 -13.27 -23.07 18.30
N ALA A 83 -14.27 -23.04 19.19
CA ALA A 83 -15.09 -24.21 19.53
C ALA A 83 -15.90 -24.70 18.33
N TYR A 84 -16.45 -23.79 17.52
CA TYR A 84 -17.14 -24.13 16.28
C TYR A 84 -16.23 -24.91 15.32
N PHE A 85 -15.01 -24.45 15.09
CA PHE A 85 -14.04 -25.16 14.25
C PHE A 85 -13.62 -26.51 14.82
N ALA A 86 -13.41 -26.60 16.14
CA ALA A 86 -13.07 -27.85 16.81
C ALA A 86 -14.17 -28.92 16.66
N ILE A 87 -15.43 -28.51 16.74
CA ILE A 87 -16.57 -29.41 16.52
C ILE A 87 -16.66 -29.81 15.04
N ALA A 88 -16.47 -28.87 14.11
CA ALA A 88 -16.56 -29.13 12.68
C ALA A 88 -15.49 -30.12 12.18
N GLU A 89 -14.25 -29.99 12.66
CA GLU A 89 -13.12 -30.88 12.32
C GLU A 89 -13.06 -32.13 13.20
N ASN A 90 -13.93 -32.24 14.22
CA ASN A 90 -13.93 -33.31 15.22
C ASN A 90 -12.55 -33.50 15.91
N GLU A 91 -11.91 -32.37 16.22
CA GLU A 91 -10.61 -32.31 16.88
C GLU A 91 -10.72 -31.62 18.23
N SER A 92 -9.75 -31.88 19.11
CA SER A 92 -9.73 -31.17 20.40
C SER A 92 -9.48 -29.67 20.18
N ILE A 93 -10.11 -28.82 21.01
CA ILE A 93 -9.93 -27.35 20.97
C ILE A 93 -8.44 -26.96 21.04
N GLY A 94 -7.66 -27.68 21.86
CA GLY A 94 -6.21 -27.44 21.98
C GLY A 94 -5.45 -27.76 20.68
N ARG A 95 -5.86 -28.80 19.95
CA ARG A 95 -5.25 -29.19 18.68
C ARG A 95 -5.60 -28.21 17.57
N GLU A 96 -6.84 -27.75 17.46
CA GLU A 96 -7.20 -26.72 16.49
C GLU A 96 -6.51 -25.38 16.78
N ARG A 97 -6.39 -24.99 18.06
CA ARG A 97 -5.60 -23.82 18.45
C ARG A 97 -4.14 -23.94 17.98
N TYR A 98 -3.52 -25.11 18.19
CA TYR A 98 -2.16 -25.37 17.73
C TYR A 98 -2.05 -25.32 16.20
N ASN A 99 -2.99 -25.95 15.49
CA ASN A 99 -3.10 -25.95 14.04
C ASN A 99 -3.15 -24.51 13.47
N PHE A 100 -4.02 -23.66 14.03
CA PHE A 100 -4.09 -22.25 13.62
C PHE A 100 -2.80 -21.49 13.90
N MET A 101 -2.16 -21.69 15.05
CA MET A 101 -0.86 -21.06 15.35
C MET A 101 0.24 -21.45 14.34
N GLN A 102 0.28 -22.71 13.90
CA GLN A 102 1.23 -23.16 12.88
C GLN A 102 0.93 -22.51 11.51
N LYS A 103 -0.35 -22.40 11.15
CA LYS A 103 -0.80 -21.79 9.89
C LYS A 103 -0.52 -20.27 9.81
N MET A 104 -0.22 -19.59 10.91
CA MET A 104 0.14 -18.16 10.91
C MET A 104 1.51 -17.87 10.28
N LEU A 105 2.40 -18.87 10.15
CA LEU A 105 3.75 -18.68 9.61
C LEU A 105 3.73 -18.34 8.11
N LEU A 106 3.17 -19.24 7.29
CA LEU A 106 2.99 -19.07 5.84
C LEU A 106 1.54 -19.40 5.45
N PRO A 107 0.57 -18.56 5.81
CA PRO A 107 -0.84 -18.85 5.57
C PRO A 107 -1.22 -18.90 4.09
N CYS A 108 -0.49 -18.17 3.24
CA CYS A 108 -0.73 -18.11 1.79
C CYS A 108 0.36 -18.83 0.98
N GLY A 109 1.21 -19.64 1.62
CA GLY A 109 2.33 -20.32 0.96
C GLY A 109 3.55 -19.42 0.71
N LEU A 110 4.42 -19.85 -0.20
CA LEU A 110 5.63 -19.11 -0.57
C LEU A 110 5.26 -17.83 -1.33
N PRO A 111 6.03 -16.73 -1.15
CA PRO A 111 5.84 -15.53 -1.94
C PRO A 111 6.02 -15.84 -3.44
N PRO A 112 5.22 -15.21 -4.32
CA PRO A 112 5.47 -15.32 -5.76
C PRO A 112 6.84 -14.75 -6.10
N GLU A 113 7.51 -15.34 -7.10
CA GLU A 113 8.74 -14.78 -7.66
C GLU A 113 8.47 -13.35 -8.11
N ARG A 114 9.33 -12.41 -7.70
CA ARG A 114 9.22 -11.03 -8.17
C ARG A 114 9.68 -11.01 -9.61
N GLU A 115 8.83 -10.54 -10.52
CA GLU A 115 9.26 -10.21 -11.87
C GLU A 115 10.30 -9.06 -11.74
N GLU A 116 11.54 -9.32 -12.15
CA GLU A 116 12.59 -8.29 -12.22
C GLU A 116 12.32 -7.42 -13.46
N ASP A 117 11.85 -6.18 -13.26
CA ASP A 117 11.81 -5.11 -14.26
C ASP A 117 12.85 -4.03 -13.96
#